data_AF-A0A1G7T7D8-F1
#
_entry.id   AF-A0A1G7T7D8-F1
#
_cell.length_a   1.000
_cell.length_b   1.000
_cell.length_c   1.000
_cell.angle_alpha   90.00
_cell.angle_beta   90.00
_cell.angle_gamma   90.00
#
_symmetry.space_group_name_H-M   'P 1'
#
loop_
_entity.id
_entity.type
_entity.pdbx_description
1 polymer ?
#
loop_
_entity_poly.entity_id
_entity_poly.type
_entity_poly.pdbx_seq_one_letter_code
_entity_poly.pdbx_strand_id
1 'polypeptide(L)'
;MKERVYLGDWAYNAGIIGFIEIMLDGEDIASQNIITIGPNYIEFDRNNLKGFSDKFFKKAYQRYPRTDELIDLGNKLLQRLENDDFDKNLKQEVSNFKKRVEGFSKLKQLVDSRKLTLPRNFNKTDAEQYVSQITDLLNANKQELIEDNVKTYLKNTSSICGDRSFLNRNFKGELKKKFFDDFEGPIVNQTNKQDKHHTCIFCGLRPAKKDALLDTGLVSFLGANKDNKNFFWNFKPQLPICEICELIYFCIFAGVTEFRIGQTKKFYFVDRNASVLELYQTNKLFMEMMSREENILKEKGILNFINDYLLLKLKEESKFRLANVMFIEIDLTSSVTPKLYGFSITKQKAEFINSNFDIFKKITGTFIKFKDNNIYPFSEFMQRFLNNTLSFQFLSFLEGQYLSSKKPNSKINTNLSPYRLQMYNILTYKYLKSIKRGGELMDEKWLWKMYFFGQELKKKFLSSKAENKITSLAYRLISSLRIGDVNTFMNLIIRTYMSYNMEVPALFVSCINDRDNFCALGYSFVNGLLGSEKDEGVEDSEEVVGNE
;
A
#
# COMPACT_ATOMS: atom_id res chain seq x y z
N MET A 1 -15.47 20.37 -28.99
CA MET A 1 -16.62 19.66 -28.37
C MET A 1 -16.19 19.25 -26.98
N LYS A 2 -16.96 19.61 -25.96
CA LYS A 2 -16.64 19.29 -24.57
C LYS A 2 -17.09 17.87 -24.22
N GLU A 3 -16.23 17.12 -23.57
CA GLU A 3 -16.47 15.78 -23.05
C GLU A 3 -16.46 15.81 -21.53
N ARG A 4 -17.48 15.22 -20.90
CA ARG A 4 -17.51 14.98 -19.45
C ARG A 4 -17.31 13.51 -19.16
N VAL A 5 -16.39 13.19 -18.26
CA VAL A 5 -16.12 11.83 -17.79
C VAL A 5 -16.34 11.80 -16.28
N TYR A 6 -17.36 11.05 -15.85
CA TYR A 6 -17.73 10.92 -14.44
C TYR A 6 -16.95 9.77 -13.78
N LEU A 7 -16.68 9.91 -12.48
CA LEU A 7 -16.19 8.80 -11.66
C LEU A 7 -17.15 7.60 -11.74
N GLY A 8 -16.59 6.40 -11.70
CA GLY A 8 -17.30 5.13 -11.80
C GLY A 8 -16.71 4.10 -10.85
N ASP A 9 -16.49 2.88 -11.36
CA ASP A 9 -15.77 1.84 -10.63
C ASP A 9 -14.29 2.20 -10.43
N TRP A 10 -13.63 1.50 -9.50
CA TRP A 10 -12.25 1.79 -9.12
C TRP A 10 -11.26 1.75 -10.28
N ALA A 11 -11.48 0.90 -11.30
CA ALA A 11 -10.57 0.77 -12.42
C ALA A 11 -10.79 1.85 -13.46
N TYR A 12 -12.05 2.25 -13.68
CA TYR A 12 -12.36 3.43 -14.46
C TYR A 12 -11.79 4.69 -13.78
N ASN A 13 -11.90 4.79 -12.46
CA ASN A 13 -11.30 5.84 -11.65
C ASN A 13 -9.77 5.87 -11.78
N ALA A 14 -9.11 4.71 -11.76
CA ALA A 14 -7.68 4.61 -12.05
C ALA A 14 -7.35 5.08 -13.47
N GLY A 15 -8.19 4.75 -14.46
CA GLY A 15 -8.09 5.27 -15.83
C GLY A 15 -8.23 6.79 -15.91
N ILE A 16 -9.17 7.39 -15.16
CA ILE A 16 -9.36 8.84 -15.08
C ILE A 16 -8.12 9.52 -14.50
N ILE A 17 -7.59 9.01 -13.38
CA ILE A 17 -6.35 9.55 -12.79
C ILE A 17 -5.18 9.40 -13.77
N GLY A 18 -5.05 8.25 -14.43
CA GLY A 18 -4.02 8.05 -15.45
C GLY A 18 -4.15 8.98 -16.64
N PHE A 19 -5.38 9.27 -17.09
CA PHE A 19 -5.63 10.23 -18.16
C PHE A 19 -5.23 11.65 -17.76
N ILE A 20 -5.58 12.09 -16.53
CA ILE A 20 -5.15 13.37 -15.97
C ILE A 20 -3.61 13.44 -15.96
N GLU A 21 -2.95 12.40 -15.43
CA GLU A 21 -1.48 12.30 -15.34
C GLU A 21 -0.75 12.34 -16.69
N ILE A 22 -1.38 11.84 -17.76
CA ILE A 22 -0.84 11.91 -19.12
C ILE A 22 -1.08 13.30 -19.72
N MET A 23 -2.29 13.85 -19.54
CA MET A 23 -2.66 15.14 -20.09
C MET A 23 -1.81 16.28 -19.52
N LEU A 24 -1.58 16.28 -18.20
CA LEU A 24 -0.77 17.28 -17.51
C LEU A 24 0.74 17.17 -17.82
N ASP A 25 1.23 16.00 -18.23
CA ASP A 25 2.63 15.76 -18.58
C ASP A 25 3.66 16.26 -17.53
N GLY A 26 3.32 16.10 -16.24
CA GLY A 26 4.16 16.49 -15.10
C GLY A 26 3.89 17.88 -14.54
N GLU A 27 2.97 18.64 -15.14
CA GLU A 27 2.52 19.91 -14.59
C GLU A 27 1.45 19.75 -13.49
N ASP A 28 1.21 20.84 -12.75
CA ASP A 28 0.20 20.84 -11.70
C ASP A 28 -1.21 20.90 -12.30
N ILE A 29 -2.17 20.24 -11.64
CA ILE A 29 -3.57 20.22 -12.08
C ILE A 29 -4.19 21.63 -12.10
N ALA A 30 -3.62 22.58 -11.34
CA ALA A 30 -4.03 23.98 -11.32
C ALA A 30 -3.34 24.85 -12.38
N SER A 31 -2.26 24.39 -13.03
CA SER A 31 -1.48 25.23 -13.96
C SER A 31 -2.00 25.23 -15.39
N GLN A 32 -2.76 24.20 -15.82
CA GLN A 32 -3.23 24.07 -17.19
C GLN A 32 -4.76 24.14 -17.30
N ASN A 33 -5.26 24.97 -18.22
CA ASN A 33 -6.69 25.04 -18.60
C ASN A 33 -7.12 23.92 -19.58
N ILE A 34 -6.46 22.76 -19.56
CA ILE A 34 -6.75 21.66 -20.50
C ILE A 34 -7.81 20.68 -19.98
N ILE A 35 -7.97 20.58 -18.66
CA ILE A 35 -8.97 19.74 -18.00
C ILE A 35 -9.57 20.57 -16.86
N THR A 36 -10.90 20.62 -16.82
CA THR A 36 -11.65 21.16 -15.68
C THR A 36 -12.00 20.02 -14.72
N ILE A 37 -11.68 20.19 -13.44
CA ILE A 37 -12.00 19.22 -12.38
C ILE A 37 -13.31 19.63 -11.71
N GLY A 38 -14.37 18.88 -11.99
CA GLY A 38 -15.63 18.98 -11.26
C GLY A 38 -15.62 18.13 -9.98
N PRO A 39 -16.72 18.12 -9.21
CA PRO A 39 -16.84 17.33 -7.99
C PRO A 39 -16.62 15.83 -8.27
N ASN A 40 -17.37 15.25 -9.19
CA ASN A 40 -17.32 13.83 -9.53
C ASN A 40 -17.06 13.57 -11.03
N TYR A 41 -16.50 14.55 -11.75
CA TYR A 41 -16.19 14.43 -13.17
C TYR A 41 -14.98 15.25 -13.58
N ILE A 42 -14.36 14.87 -14.70
CA ILE A 42 -13.47 15.74 -15.47
C ILE A 42 -14.17 16.23 -16.74
N GLU A 43 -13.88 17.45 -17.17
CA GLU A 43 -14.35 18.01 -18.44
C GLU A 43 -13.17 18.50 -19.28
N PHE A 44 -13.14 18.17 -20.57
CA PHE A 44 -12.11 18.64 -21.50
C PHE A 44 -12.68 18.82 -22.91
N ASP A 45 -12.08 19.69 -23.72
CA ASP A 45 -12.41 19.74 -25.15
C ASP A 45 -11.64 18.65 -25.91
N ARG A 46 -12.27 17.97 -26.86
CA ARG A 46 -11.61 16.98 -27.73
C ARG A 46 -10.34 17.52 -28.38
N ASN A 47 -10.28 18.81 -28.72
CA ASN A 47 -9.08 19.43 -29.29
C ASN A 47 -7.87 19.43 -28.34
N ASN A 48 -8.09 19.32 -27.02
CA ASN A 48 -7.01 19.23 -26.04
C ASN A 48 -6.29 17.87 -26.09
N LEU A 49 -6.81 16.89 -26.84
CA LEU A 49 -6.14 15.62 -27.09
C LEU A 49 -5.06 15.70 -28.18
N LYS A 50 -4.88 16.82 -28.87
CA LYS A 50 -3.79 16.97 -29.85
C LYS A 50 -2.43 16.79 -29.15
N GLY A 51 -1.61 15.87 -29.62
CA GLY A 51 -0.35 15.46 -29.00
C GLY A 51 -0.51 14.44 -27.85
N PHE A 52 -1.70 13.91 -27.61
CA PHE A 52 -1.94 12.93 -26.55
C PHE A 52 -1.14 11.64 -26.75
N SER A 53 -0.96 11.18 -27.99
CA SER A 53 -0.20 9.98 -28.32
C SER A 53 1.27 10.12 -27.92
N ASP A 54 1.87 11.29 -28.13
CA ASP A 54 3.25 11.56 -27.70
C ASP A 54 3.35 11.54 -26.16
N LYS A 55 2.43 12.22 -25.47
CA LYS A 55 2.37 12.25 -24.00
C LYS A 55 2.15 10.84 -23.43
N PHE A 56 1.27 10.04 -24.03
CA PHE A 56 0.98 8.67 -23.63
C PHE A 56 2.24 7.79 -23.72
N PHE A 57 2.93 7.82 -24.87
CA PHE A 57 4.14 7.01 -25.07
C PHE A 57 5.28 7.48 -24.14
N LYS A 58 5.43 8.79 -23.94
CA LYS A 58 6.37 9.35 -22.96
C LYS A 58 6.09 8.83 -21.55
N LYS A 59 4.84 8.91 -21.07
CA LYS A 59 4.44 8.45 -19.73
C LYS A 59 4.65 6.94 -19.55
N ALA A 60 4.33 6.13 -20.55
CA ALA A 60 4.55 4.69 -20.52
C ALA A 60 6.04 4.34 -20.52
N TYR A 61 6.86 5.06 -21.30
CA TYR A 61 8.30 4.85 -21.36
C TYR A 61 9.00 5.21 -20.04
N GLN A 62 8.56 6.25 -19.33
CA GLN A 62 9.07 6.61 -18.00
C GLN A 62 8.93 5.47 -16.98
N ARG A 63 7.98 4.55 -17.15
CA ARG A 63 7.82 3.37 -16.29
C ARG A 63 8.79 2.23 -16.63
N TYR A 64 9.41 2.27 -17.80
CA TYR A 64 10.36 1.25 -18.26
C TYR A 64 11.42 1.85 -19.22
N PRO A 65 12.31 2.75 -18.74
CA PRO A 65 13.25 3.52 -19.57
C PRO A 65 14.50 2.71 -19.96
N ARG A 66 14.30 1.44 -20.31
CA ARG A 66 15.38 0.46 -20.53
C ARG A 66 16.40 0.90 -21.57
N THR A 67 15.97 1.62 -22.61
CA THR A 67 16.85 2.12 -23.67
C THR A 67 17.83 3.16 -23.14
N ASP A 68 17.36 4.17 -22.41
CA ASP A 68 18.22 5.18 -21.79
C ASP A 68 19.12 4.58 -20.70
N GLU A 69 18.59 3.68 -19.86
CA GLU A 69 19.41 2.97 -18.86
C GLU A 69 20.58 2.20 -19.49
N LEU A 70 20.37 1.62 -20.69
CA LEU A 70 21.40 0.87 -21.40
C LEU A 70 22.39 1.81 -22.11
N ILE A 71 21.94 2.94 -22.64
CA ILE A 71 22.80 4.01 -23.19
C ILE A 71 23.72 4.55 -22.08
N ASP A 72 23.15 4.91 -20.93
CA ASP A 72 23.91 5.43 -19.78
C ASP A 72 24.93 4.42 -19.28
N LEU A 73 24.55 3.14 -19.22
CA LEU A 73 25.48 2.06 -18.87
C LEU A 73 26.61 1.93 -19.90
N GLY A 74 26.28 2.01 -21.20
CA GLY A 74 27.27 1.97 -22.28
C GLY A 74 28.28 3.13 -22.19
N ASN A 75 27.78 4.35 -22.02
CA ASN A 75 28.61 5.55 -21.85
C ASN A 75 29.53 5.46 -20.63
N LYS A 76 29.01 5.00 -19.48
CA LYS A 76 29.82 4.77 -18.27
C LYS A 76 30.89 3.71 -18.50
N LEU A 77 30.57 2.64 -19.22
CA LEU A 77 31.54 1.60 -19.55
C LEU A 77 32.62 2.10 -20.50
N LEU A 78 32.30 2.94 -21.48
CA LEU A 78 33.29 3.56 -22.36
C LEU A 78 34.27 4.43 -21.57
N GLN A 79 33.76 5.29 -20.68
CA GLN A 79 34.61 6.12 -19.81
C GLN A 79 35.54 5.27 -18.94
N ARG A 80 35.04 4.16 -18.38
CA ARG A 80 35.87 3.26 -17.57
C ARG A 80 36.87 2.48 -18.40
N LEU A 81 36.49 2.05 -19.61
CA LEU A 81 37.42 1.44 -20.53
C LEU A 81 38.53 2.43 -20.87
N GLU A 82 38.26 3.71 -21.13
CA GLU A 82 39.31 4.69 -21.40
C GLU A 82 40.27 4.88 -20.21
N ASN A 83 39.75 5.02 -18.98
CA ASN A 83 40.53 5.50 -17.83
C ASN A 83 41.07 4.40 -16.90
N ASP A 84 40.45 3.22 -16.87
CA ASP A 84 40.81 2.15 -15.93
C ASP A 84 41.68 1.07 -16.59
N ASP A 85 42.41 0.31 -15.76
CA ASP A 85 43.06 -0.92 -16.17
C ASP A 85 42.03 -1.99 -16.55
N PHE A 86 42.29 -2.70 -17.64
CA PHE A 86 41.38 -3.74 -18.15
C PHE A 86 41.51 -5.04 -17.35
N ASP A 87 40.98 -5.00 -16.13
CA ASP A 87 41.03 -6.09 -15.17
C ASP A 87 39.86 -7.09 -15.32
N LYS A 88 39.83 -8.09 -14.43
CA LYS A 88 38.77 -9.10 -14.40
C LYS A 88 37.39 -8.50 -14.11
N ASN A 89 37.32 -7.41 -13.35
CA ASN A 89 36.08 -6.79 -12.95
C ASN A 89 35.45 -6.02 -14.12
N LEU A 90 36.23 -5.19 -14.80
CA LEU A 90 35.79 -4.47 -16.00
C LEU A 90 35.40 -5.43 -17.12
N LYS A 91 36.14 -6.54 -17.29
CA LYS A 91 35.76 -7.62 -18.21
C LYS A 91 34.41 -8.25 -17.86
N GLN A 92 34.11 -8.41 -16.57
CA GLN A 92 32.82 -8.92 -16.11
C GLN A 92 31.68 -7.91 -16.38
N GLU A 93 31.92 -6.62 -16.22
CA GLU A 93 30.94 -5.58 -16.52
C GLU A 93 30.57 -5.51 -18.00
N VAL A 94 31.56 -5.57 -18.90
CA VAL A 94 31.33 -5.67 -20.36
C VAL A 94 30.54 -6.94 -20.70
N SER A 95 30.85 -8.06 -20.06
CA SER A 95 30.09 -9.31 -20.23
C SER A 95 28.65 -9.18 -19.75
N ASN A 96 28.41 -8.46 -18.66
CA ASN A 96 27.07 -8.18 -18.14
C ASN A 96 26.29 -7.23 -19.07
N PHE A 97 26.96 -6.24 -19.67
CA PHE A 97 26.38 -5.37 -20.69
C PHE A 97 25.91 -6.17 -21.91
N LYS A 98 26.76 -7.05 -22.45
CA LYS A 98 26.39 -7.98 -23.52
C LYS A 98 25.14 -8.80 -23.18
N LYS A 99 25.06 -9.37 -21.97
CA LYS A 99 23.86 -10.11 -21.53
C LYS A 99 22.60 -9.23 -21.51
N ARG A 100 22.71 -7.96 -21.12
CA ARG A 100 21.56 -7.01 -21.14
C ARG A 100 21.10 -6.69 -22.56
N VAL A 101 22.05 -6.54 -23.49
CA VAL A 101 21.80 -6.37 -24.93
C VAL A 101 21.07 -7.58 -25.50
N GLU A 102 21.56 -8.80 -25.22
CA GLU A 102 20.94 -10.05 -25.67
C GLU A 102 19.53 -10.26 -25.10
N GLY A 103 19.26 -9.76 -23.90
CA GLY A 103 17.93 -9.79 -23.30
C GLY A 103 16.94 -8.78 -23.90
N PHE A 104 17.37 -7.91 -24.83
CA PHE A 104 16.54 -6.89 -25.47
C PHE A 104 16.22 -7.35 -26.89
N SER A 105 15.09 -8.06 -27.08
CA SER A 105 14.76 -8.77 -28.32
C SER A 105 14.94 -7.92 -29.59
N LYS A 106 14.42 -6.68 -29.61
CA LYS A 106 14.52 -5.80 -30.77
C LYS A 106 15.95 -5.33 -31.03
N LEU A 107 16.67 -4.92 -29.98
CA LEU A 107 18.08 -4.55 -30.10
C LEU A 107 18.92 -5.74 -30.57
N LYS A 108 18.69 -6.94 -30.03
CA LYS A 108 19.37 -8.16 -30.45
C LYS A 108 19.21 -8.42 -31.95
N GLN A 109 18.00 -8.25 -32.49
CA GLN A 109 17.78 -8.37 -33.95
C GLN A 109 18.61 -7.35 -34.75
N LEU A 110 18.72 -6.11 -34.27
CA LEU A 110 19.55 -5.07 -34.90
C LEU A 110 21.04 -5.44 -34.83
N VAL A 111 21.51 -5.92 -33.68
CA VAL A 111 22.89 -6.38 -33.43
C VAL A 111 23.25 -7.54 -34.35
N ASP A 112 22.38 -8.54 -34.45
CA ASP A 112 22.55 -9.72 -35.30
C ASP A 112 22.58 -9.31 -36.80
N SER A 113 21.71 -8.38 -37.21
CA SER A 113 21.66 -7.88 -38.59
C SER A 113 22.95 -7.15 -39.02
N ARG A 114 23.60 -6.47 -38.07
CA ARG A 114 24.88 -5.77 -38.27
C ARG A 114 26.10 -6.64 -37.96
N LYS A 115 25.90 -7.91 -37.58
CA LYS A 115 26.95 -8.88 -37.21
C LYS A 115 27.89 -8.36 -36.12
N LEU A 116 27.37 -7.60 -35.16
CA LEU A 116 28.17 -7.06 -34.05
C LEU A 116 28.37 -8.16 -32.99
N THR A 117 29.61 -8.61 -32.80
CA THR A 117 29.92 -9.71 -31.87
C THR A 117 31.09 -9.37 -30.96
N LEU A 118 30.96 -9.74 -29.68
CA LEU A 118 32.09 -9.72 -28.74
C LEU A 118 32.72 -11.14 -28.65
N PRO A 119 34.03 -11.31 -28.97
CA PRO A 119 34.74 -12.58 -28.88
C PRO A 119 34.72 -13.19 -27.46
N ARG A 120 34.93 -14.51 -27.33
CA ARG A 120 35.01 -15.17 -26.00
C ARG A 120 36.22 -14.68 -25.19
N ASN A 121 37.37 -14.52 -25.83
CA ASN A 121 38.61 -14.03 -25.22
C ASN A 121 38.92 -12.61 -25.69
N PHE A 122 37.99 -11.68 -25.41
CA PHE A 122 38.13 -10.28 -25.83
C PHE A 122 39.16 -9.51 -24.99
N ASN A 123 39.84 -8.58 -25.65
CA ASN A 123 40.76 -7.59 -25.06
C ASN A 123 40.05 -6.24 -24.83
N LYS A 124 40.79 -5.23 -24.36
CA LYS A 124 40.28 -3.89 -24.08
C LYS A 124 39.69 -3.22 -25.33
N THR A 125 40.40 -3.27 -26.46
CA THR A 125 39.98 -2.70 -27.74
C THR A 125 38.72 -3.36 -28.28
N ASP A 126 38.61 -4.69 -28.19
CA ASP A 126 37.40 -5.43 -28.57
C ASP A 126 36.19 -4.98 -27.74
N ALA A 127 36.40 -4.73 -26.44
CA ALA A 127 35.35 -4.25 -25.53
C ALA A 127 34.91 -2.83 -25.87
N GLU A 128 35.86 -1.90 -26.06
CA GLU A 128 35.60 -0.50 -26.44
C GLU A 128 34.80 -0.44 -27.74
N GLN A 129 35.28 -1.16 -28.77
CA GLN A 129 34.61 -1.20 -30.06
C GLN A 129 33.19 -1.76 -29.94
N TYR A 130 33.00 -2.88 -29.22
CA TYR A 130 31.67 -3.46 -29.05
C TYR A 130 30.72 -2.51 -28.30
N VAL A 131 31.13 -1.96 -27.16
CA VAL A 131 30.28 -1.07 -26.36
C VAL A 131 29.95 0.22 -27.14
N SER A 132 30.91 0.79 -27.86
CA SER A 132 30.72 1.97 -28.70
C SER A 132 29.70 1.70 -29.81
N GLN A 133 29.88 0.62 -30.57
CA GLN A 133 28.97 0.25 -31.66
C GLN A 133 27.55 -0.03 -31.18
N ILE A 134 27.38 -0.66 -30.01
CA ILE A 134 26.05 -0.87 -29.41
C ILE A 134 25.43 0.45 -28.97
N THR A 135 26.21 1.35 -28.38
CA THR A 135 25.73 2.66 -27.91
C THR A 135 25.29 3.54 -29.09
N ASP A 136 26.05 3.54 -30.18
CA ASP A 136 25.68 4.22 -31.42
C ASP A 136 24.41 3.62 -32.03
N LEU A 137 24.28 2.30 -32.00
CA LEU A 137 23.10 1.60 -32.49
C LEU A 137 21.85 1.97 -31.68
N LEU A 138 21.97 2.05 -30.35
CA LEU A 138 20.91 2.48 -29.45
C LEU A 138 20.49 3.92 -29.76
N ASN A 139 21.44 4.84 -29.90
CA ASN A 139 21.16 6.24 -30.23
C ASN A 139 20.49 6.40 -31.60
N ALA A 140 21.00 5.70 -32.62
CA ALA A 140 20.46 5.77 -33.98
C ALA A 140 19.02 5.22 -34.10
N ASN A 141 18.62 4.28 -33.24
CA ASN A 141 17.30 3.63 -33.27
C ASN A 141 16.44 3.97 -32.04
N LYS A 142 16.77 5.04 -31.32
CA LYS A 142 16.19 5.36 -30.01
C LYS A 142 14.66 5.39 -30.03
N GLN A 143 14.06 6.05 -31.03
CA GLN A 143 12.61 6.19 -31.13
C GLN A 143 11.90 4.83 -31.30
N GLU A 144 12.41 3.95 -32.17
CA GLU A 144 11.85 2.62 -32.39
C GLU A 144 11.97 1.75 -31.13
N LEU A 145 13.10 1.84 -30.43
CA LEU A 145 13.35 1.12 -29.19
C LEU A 145 12.49 1.61 -28.02
N ILE A 146 12.20 2.91 -27.96
CA ILE A 146 11.22 3.49 -27.01
C ILE A 146 9.85 2.88 -27.25
N GLU A 147 9.38 2.82 -28.50
CA GLU A 147 8.07 2.22 -28.81
C GLU A 147 8.03 0.72 -28.44
N ASP A 148 9.10 -0.03 -28.68
CA ASP A 148 9.21 -1.43 -28.26
C ASP A 148 9.22 -1.58 -26.73
N ASN A 149 9.87 -0.67 -26.01
CA ASN A 149 9.84 -0.61 -24.54
C ASN A 149 8.43 -0.32 -24.01
N VAL A 150 7.70 0.62 -24.62
CA VAL A 150 6.30 0.91 -24.27
C VAL A 150 5.43 -0.32 -24.47
N LYS A 151 5.54 -1.00 -25.61
CA LYS A 151 4.81 -2.25 -25.88
C LYS A 151 5.15 -3.33 -24.87
N THR A 152 6.44 -3.53 -24.59
CA THR A 152 6.92 -4.49 -23.60
C THR A 152 6.43 -4.17 -22.20
N TYR A 153 6.36 -2.88 -21.84
CA TYR A 153 5.87 -2.44 -20.55
C TYR A 153 4.39 -2.74 -20.37
N LEU A 154 3.55 -2.21 -21.27
CA LEU A 154 2.09 -2.29 -21.15
C LEU A 154 1.57 -3.74 -21.24
N LYS A 155 2.21 -4.56 -22.07
CA LYS A 155 1.74 -5.92 -22.37
C LYS A 155 2.37 -7.01 -21.52
N ASN A 156 3.68 -6.94 -21.27
CA ASN A 156 4.42 -8.05 -20.66
C ASN A 156 4.87 -7.73 -19.23
N THR A 157 5.28 -6.48 -18.99
CA THR A 157 5.89 -6.09 -17.71
C THR A 157 4.84 -5.71 -16.69
N SER A 158 3.86 -4.91 -17.10
CA SER A 158 2.70 -4.58 -16.31
C SER A 158 1.54 -5.54 -16.55
N SER A 159 1.38 -6.01 -17.79
CA SER A 159 0.27 -6.87 -18.19
C SER A 159 -1.11 -6.26 -17.92
N ILE A 160 -1.20 -4.94 -17.77
CA ILE A 160 -2.47 -4.23 -17.51
C ILE A 160 -3.32 -4.18 -18.78
N CYS A 161 -2.68 -3.90 -19.92
CA CYS A 161 -3.34 -3.83 -21.21
C CYS A 161 -3.24 -5.17 -21.94
N GLY A 162 -4.33 -5.58 -22.58
CA GLY A 162 -4.37 -6.79 -23.39
C GLY A 162 -3.85 -6.58 -24.82
N ASP A 163 -4.38 -7.38 -25.75
CA ASP A 163 -3.94 -7.44 -27.14
C ASP A 163 -4.66 -6.45 -28.10
N ARG A 164 -4.98 -5.23 -27.64
CA ARG A 164 -5.74 -4.23 -28.42
C ARG A 164 -4.87 -3.13 -29.04
N SER A 165 -5.34 -2.53 -30.14
CA SER A 165 -4.63 -1.47 -30.89
C SER A 165 -3.19 -1.91 -31.24
N PHE A 166 -2.20 -1.05 -31.00
CA PHE A 166 -0.77 -1.29 -31.25
C PHE A 166 -0.18 -2.45 -30.42
N LEU A 167 -0.88 -2.91 -29.37
CA LEU A 167 -0.48 -4.07 -28.57
C LEU A 167 -0.85 -5.40 -29.23
N ASN A 168 -1.67 -5.39 -30.29
CA ASN A 168 -2.02 -6.58 -31.05
C ASN A 168 -0.76 -7.29 -31.56
N ARG A 169 -0.68 -8.61 -31.35
CA ARG A 169 0.47 -9.45 -31.74
C ARG A 169 0.73 -9.43 -33.25
N ASN A 170 -0.32 -9.25 -34.05
CA ASN A 170 -0.25 -9.27 -35.49
C ASN A 170 0.19 -7.91 -36.09
N PHE A 171 0.19 -6.84 -35.30
CA PHE A 171 0.60 -5.52 -35.77
C PHE A 171 2.13 -5.37 -35.76
N LYS A 172 2.69 -4.95 -36.90
CA LYS A 172 4.14 -4.80 -37.15
C LYS A 172 4.56 -3.41 -37.65
N GLY A 173 3.65 -2.44 -37.67
CA GLY A 173 3.95 -1.06 -38.10
C GLY A 173 4.43 -0.16 -36.97
N GLU A 174 4.46 1.14 -37.24
CA GLU A 174 4.75 2.20 -36.25
C GLU A 174 3.69 2.20 -35.14
N LEU A 175 4.11 1.92 -33.90
CA LEU A 175 3.20 1.66 -32.78
C LEU A 175 2.51 2.94 -32.33
N LYS A 176 3.28 4.04 -32.24
CA LYS A 176 2.73 5.35 -31.85
C LYS A 176 1.74 5.88 -32.86
N LYS A 177 2.06 5.76 -34.16
CA LYS A 177 1.16 6.10 -35.25
C LYS A 177 -0.14 5.28 -35.19
N LYS A 178 -0.04 3.97 -34.92
CA LYS A 178 -1.21 3.12 -34.74
C LYS A 178 -2.10 3.57 -33.59
N PHE A 179 -1.51 3.98 -32.46
CA PHE A 179 -2.29 4.54 -31.35
C PHE A 179 -2.97 5.85 -31.73
N PHE A 180 -2.26 6.75 -32.44
CA PHE A 180 -2.86 7.98 -32.97
C PHE A 180 -4.05 7.70 -33.89
N ASP A 181 -3.91 6.75 -34.82
CA ASP A 181 -4.93 6.38 -35.80
C ASP A 181 -6.14 5.66 -35.17
N ASP A 182 -5.96 4.99 -34.02
CA ASP A 182 -7.04 4.27 -33.33
C ASP A 182 -7.80 5.14 -32.31
N PHE A 183 -7.15 6.19 -31.79
CA PHE A 183 -7.65 7.01 -30.68
C PHE A 183 -7.61 8.51 -30.99
N GLU A 184 -6.43 9.13 -30.92
CA GLU A 184 -6.30 10.60 -30.94
C GLU A 184 -6.94 11.22 -32.19
N GLY A 185 -6.49 10.82 -33.38
CA GLY A 185 -6.95 11.39 -34.65
C GLY A 185 -8.48 11.27 -34.82
N PRO A 186 -9.06 10.06 -34.70
CA PRO A 186 -10.50 9.88 -34.84
C PRO A 186 -11.35 10.57 -33.78
N ILE A 187 -10.87 10.68 -32.53
CA ILE A 187 -11.61 11.37 -31.47
C ILE A 187 -11.63 12.88 -31.73
N VAL A 188 -10.47 13.47 -32.03
CA VAL A 188 -10.33 14.91 -32.33
C VAL A 188 -11.16 15.30 -33.56
N ASN A 189 -11.08 14.49 -34.62
CA ASN A 189 -11.75 14.76 -35.90
C ASN A 189 -13.19 14.23 -35.98
N GLN A 190 -13.66 13.52 -34.94
CA GLN A 190 -15.01 12.94 -34.87
C GLN A 190 -15.34 11.98 -36.03
N THR A 191 -14.38 11.17 -36.44
CA THR A 191 -14.52 10.25 -37.59
C THR A 191 -14.86 8.82 -37.20
N ASN A 192 -14.89 8.50 -35.90
CA ASN A 192 -15.23 7.17 -35.42
C ASN A 192 -16.67 6.77 -35.78
N LYS A 193 -16.82 5.56 -36.32
CA LYS A 193 -18.15 4.98 -36.57
C LYS A 193 -18.79 4.57 -35.25
N GLN A 194 -20.04 4.96 -35.06
CA GLN A 194 -20.82 4.61 -33.89
C GLN A 194 -21.57 3.29 -34.10
N ASP A 195 -21.77 2.54 -33.03
CA ASP A 195 -22.69 1.41 -33.00
C ASP A 195 -24.13 1.94 -33.15
N LYS A 196 -24.95 1.24 -33.94
CA LYS A 196 -26.31 1.69 -34.27
C LYS A 196 -27.33 1.36 -33.18
N HIS A 197 -27.01 0.42 -32.28
CA HIS A 197 -27.97 -0.20 -31.37
C HIS A 197 -27.60 -0.05 -29.91
N HIS A 198 -26.33 0.23 -29.61
CA HIS A 198 -25.84 0.22 -28.24
C HIS A 198 -25.25 1.57 -27.83
N THR A 199 -25.66 2.03 -26.65
CA THR A 199 -24.94 3.05 -25.89
C THR A 199 -23.76 2.43 -25.17
N CYS A 200 -22.78 3.24 -24.82
CA CYS A 200 -21.64 2.81 -24.02
C CYS A 200 -22.13 2.34 -22.64
N ILE A 201 -21.78 1.11 -22.26
CA ILE A 201 -22.24 0.51 -21.02
C ILE A 201 -21.67 1.20 -19.77
N PHE A 202 -20.50 1.84 -19.87
CA PHE A 202 -19.85 2.51 -18.75
C PHE A 202 -20.44 3.88 -18.45
N CYS A 203 -20.44 4.76 -19.44
CA CYS A 203 -20.93 6.11 -19.21
C CYS A 203 -22.45 6.22 -19.30
N GLY A 204 -23.13 5.31 -20.01
CA GLY A 204 -24.57 5.38 -20.28
C GLY A 204 -25.03 6.56 -21.14
N LEU A 205 -24.11 7.46 -21.51
CA LEU A 205 -24.43 8.74 -22.15
C LEU A 205 -24.05 8.78 -23.65
N ARG A 206 -22.89 8.22 -24.01
CA ARG A 206 -22.35 8.29 -25.37
C ARG A 206 -22.73 7.04 -26.18
N PRO A 207 -22.96 7.16 -27.50
CA PRO A 207 -23.08 5.99 -28.37
C PRO A 207 -21.79 5.16 -28.29
N ALA A 208 -21.91 3.83 -28.32
CA ALA A 208 -20.73 2.98 -28.35
C ALA A 208 -19.97 3.17 -29.68
N LYS A 209 -18.65 2.98 -29.65
CA LYS A 209 -17.83 2.94 -30.87
C LYS A 209 -18.03 1.57 -31.50
N LYS A 210 -18.17 1.54 -32.82
CA LYS A 210 -18.36 0.29 -33.57
C LYS A 210 -17.19 -0.66 -33.29
N ASP A 211 -17.52 -1.92 -33.00
CA ASP A 211 -16.57 -3.01 -32.70
C ASP A 211 -15.72 -2.77 -31.43
N ALA A 212 -16.06 -1.79 -30.59
CA ALA A 212 -15.36 -1.50 -29.34
C ALA A 212 -16.08 -2.14 -28.14
N LEU A 213 -15.43 -3.13 -27.53
CA LEU A 213 -15.92 -3.81 -26.32
C LEU A 213 -15.00 -3.58 -25.12
N LEU A 214 -15.49 -3.73 -23.89
CA LEU A 214 -14.63 -3.95 -22.73
C LEU A 214 -14.38 -5.45 -22.58
N ASP A 215 -13.27 -5.89 -23.15
CA ASP A 215 -12.79 -7.26 -23.13
C ASP A 215 -11.39 -7.36 -22.51
N THR A 216 -10.91 -8.58 -22.32
CA THR A 216 -9.55 -8.81 -21.78
C THR A 216 -8.45 -8.36 -22.74
N GLY A 217 -8.80 -8.03 -23.98
CA GLY A 217 -7.93 -7.36 -24.94
C GLY A 217 -7.69 -5.89 -24.59
N LEU A 218 -8.67 -5.22 -23.97
CA LEU A 218 -8.52 -3.85 -23.47
C LEU A 218 -7.86 -3.83 -22.08
N VAL A 219 -8.47 -4.48 -21.08
CA VAL A 219 -7.93 -4.59 -19.71
C VAL A 219 -7.87 -6.05 -19.31
N SER A 220 -6.67 -6.56 -19.07
CA SER A 220 -6.41 -8.00 -18.90
C SER A 220 -7.19 -8.67 -17.76
N PHE A 221 -7.46 -7.93 -16.68
CA PHE A 221 -8.03 -8.46 -15.44
C PHE A 221 -9.51 -8.07 -15.17
N LEU A 222 -10.15 -7.27 -16.04
CA LEU A 222 -11.54 -6.81 -15.87
C LEU A 222 -12.47 -7.10 -17.06
N GLY A 223 -11.91 -7.42 -18.22
CA GLY A 223 -12.70 -7.56 -19.42
C GLY A 223 -13.56 -8.83 -19.51
N ALA A 224 -14.62 -8.76 -20.32
CA ALA A 224 -15.37 -9.95 -20.71
C ALA A 224 -14.51 -10.85 -21.61
N ASN A 225 -14.62 -12.17 -21.44
CA ASN A 225 -13.91 -13.17 -22.24
C ASN A 225 -14.81 -14.40 -22.48
N LYS A 226 -14.26 -15.42 -23.15
CA LYS A 226 -15.04 -16.64 -23.45
C LYS A 226 -15.28 -17.53 -22.21
N ASP A 227 -14.44 -17.41 -21.20
CA ASP A 227 -14.43 -18.25 -20.01
C ASP A 227 -15.41 -17.74 -18.94
N ASN A 228 -15.76 -16.45 -18.98
CA ASN A 228 -16.69 -15.82 -18.04
C ASN A 228 -18.10 -15.59 -18.63
N LYS A 229 -18.46 -16.27 -19.73
CA LYS A 229 -19.79 -16.17 -20.37
C LYS A 229 -20.95 -16.45 -19.42
N ASN A 230 -20.74 -17.31 -18.43
CA ASN A 230 -21.75 -17.68 -17.42
C ASN A 230 -22.14 -16.51 -16.50
N PHE A 231 -21.34 -15.44 -16.44
CA PHE A 231 -21.67 -14.22 -15.71
C PHE A 231 -22.56 -13.25 -16.51
N PHE A 232 -22.85 -13.55 -17.79
CA PHE A 232 -23.62 -12.67 -18.68
C PHE A 232 -24.97 -13.27 -19.03
N TRP A 233 -25.99 -12.41 -19.08
CA TRP A 233 -27.33 -12.80 -19.54
C TRP A 233 -27.27 -13.41 -20.94
N ASN A 234 -27.95 -14.54 -21.13
CA ASN A 234 -27.94 -15.33 -22.38
C ASN A 234 -26.54 -15.71 -22.90
N PHE A 235 -25.52 -15.76 -22.03
CA PHE A 235 -24.14 -16.11 -22.41
C PHE A 235 -23.56 -15.20 -23.50
N LYS A 236 -23.99 -13.93 -23.57
CA LYS A 236 -23.51 -12.91 -24.51
C LYS A 236 -22.59 -11.90 -23.79
N PRO A 237 -21.26 -12.14 -23.76
CA PRO A 237 -20.29 -11.26 -23.12
C PRO A 237 -19.98 -10.03 -23.99
N GLN A 238 -20.98 -9.21 -24.28
CA GLN A 238 -20.81 -7.98 -25.05
C GLN A 238 -20.96 -6.77 -24.12
N LEU A 239 -19.85 -6.08 -23.89
CA LEU A 239 -19.77 -4.86 -23.10
C LEU A 239 -19.40 -3.69 -24.02
N PRO A 240 -20.31 -3.15 -24.85
CA PRO A 240 -20.00 -2.10 -25.81
C PRO A 240 -19.58 -0.80 -25.13
N ILE A 241 -18.51 -0.17 -25.62
CA ILE A 241 -17.93 1.05 -25.03
C ILE A 241 -17.74 2.16 -26.06
N CYS A 242 -17.79 3.42 -25.63
CA CYS A 242 -17.49 4.55 -26.50
C CYS A 242 -15.98 4.82 -26.57
N GLU A 243 -15.58 5.60 -27.58
CA GLU A 243 -14.19 6.02 -27.84
C GLU A 243 -13.51 6.70 -26.64
N ILE A 244 -14.25 7.51 -25.88
CA ILE A 244 -13.71 8.21 -24.70
C ILE A 244 -13.47 7.22 -23.55
N CYS A 245 -14.44 6.34 -23.25
CA CYS A 245 -14.27 5.35 -22.19
C CYS A 245 -13.16 4.35 -22.55
N GLU A 246 -13.04 3.95 -23.82
CA GLU A 246 -11.96 3.10 -24.32
C GLU A 246 -10.59 3.74 -24.05
N LEU A 247 -10.42 5.03 -24.39
CA LEU A 247 -9.19 5.77 -24.13
C LEU A 247 -8.87 5.87 -22.63
N ILE A 248 -9.88 6.15 -21.78
CA ILE A 248 -9.71 6.21 -20.32
C ILE A 248 -9.22 4.87 -19.76
N TYR A 249 -9.75 3.73 -20.23
CA TYR A 249 -9.27 2.41 -19.81
C TYR A 249 -7.83 2.14 -20.21
N PHE A 250 -7.40 2.60 -21.39
CA PHE A 250 -6.00 2.52 -21.81
C PHE A 250 -5.04 3.29 -20.90
N CYS A 251 -5.54 4.24 -20.11
CA CYS A 251 -4.74 5.07 -19.22
C CYS A 251 -4.53 4.47 -17.82
N ILE A 252 -5.12 3.31 -17.48
CA ILE A 252 -5.03 2.71 -16.13
C ILE A 252 -3.59 2.62 -15.61
N PHE A 253 -2.64 2.21 -16.47
CA PHE A 253 -1.24 2.04 -16.07
C PHE A 253 -0.62 3.31 -15.47
N ALA A 254 -1.07 4.49 -15.92
CA ALA A 254 -0.57 5.78 -15.45
C ALA A 254 -1.19 6.19 -14.11
N GLY A 255 -2.40 5.70 -13.79
CA GLY A 255 -3.11 6.01 -12.55
C GLY A 255 -2.81 5.07 -11.39
N VAL A 256 -2.18 3.92 -11.64
CA VAL A 256 -1.76 2.97 -10.60
C VAL A 256 -0.31 3.19 -10.16
N THR A 257 -0.07 2.95 -8.87
CA THR A 257 1.26 2.96 -8.26
C THR A 257 1.87 1.58 -8.35
N GLU A 258 2.98 1.45 -9.06
CA GLU A 258 3.71 0.19 -9.22
C GLU A 258 4.67 -0.02 -8.05
N PHE A 259 4.71 -1.24 -7.53
CA PHE A 259 5.61 -1.62 -6.44
C PHE A 259 6.17 -3.03 -6.64
N ARG A 260 7.44 -3.23 -6.28
CA ARG A 260 8.14 -4.50 -6.46
C ARG A 260 8.36 -5.20 -5.12
N ILE A 261 7.76 -6.39 -4.95
CA ILE A 261 7.98 -7.27 -3.80
C ILE A 261 8.80 -8.48 -4.26
N GLY A 262 10.10 -8.47 -3.96
CA GLY A 262 11.03 -9.49 -4.45
C GLY A 262 11.09 -9.50 -5.98
N GLN A 263 10.72 -10.62 -6.61
CA GLN A 263 10.64 -10.74 -8.06
C GLN A 263 9.27 -10.36 -8.64
N THR A 264 8.27 -10.14 -7.79
CA THR A 264 6.88 -9.88 -8.21
C THR A 264 6.59 -8.38 -8.32
N LYS A 265 5.82 -7.99 -9.33
CA LYS A 265 5.28 -6.63 -9.47
C LYS A 265 3.83 -6.62 -9.05
N LYS A 266 3.48 -5.68 -8.19
CA LYS A 266 2.11 -5.39 -7.76
C LYS A 266 1.75 -3.96 -8.11
N PHE A 267 0.49 -3.73 -8.39
CA PHE A 267 -0.06 -2.40 -8.65
C PHE A 267 -1.04 -2.04 -7.56
N TYR A 268 -1.02 -0.78 -7.13
CA TYR A 268 -1.88 -0.29 -6.09
C TYR A 268 -2.65 0.94 -6.55
N PHE A 269 -3.90 1.04 -6.08
CA PHE A 269 -4.75 2.20 -6.29
C PHE A 269 -5.57 2.47 -5.02
N VAL A 270 -5.72 3.74 -4.65
CA VAL A 270 -6.55 4.16 -3.52
C VAL A 270 -7.81 4.81 -4.07
N ASP A 271 -8.90 4.06 -4.10
CA ASP A 271 -10.20 4.55 -4.56
C ASP A 271 -10.91 5.27 -3.40
N ARG A 272 -10.73 6.59 -3.40
CA ARG A 272 -11.40 7.54 -2.50
C ARG A 272 -12.23 8.49 -3.35
N ASN A 273 -13.37 8.01 -3.80
CA ASN A 273 -14.19 8.63 -4.85
C ASN A 273 -15.12 9.76 -4.37
N ALA A 274 -14.83 10.42 -3.25
CA ALA A 274 -15.64 11.54 -2.76
C ALA A 274 -15.56 12.77 -3.69
N SER A 275 -14.39 13.00 -4.30
CA SER A 275 -14.24 13.91 -5.43
C SER A 275 -13.08 13.52 -6.34
N VAL A 276 -13.05 14.02 -7.57
CA VAL A 276 -11.93 13.78 -8.50
C VAL A 276 -10.63 14.36 -7.95
N LEU A 277 -10.68 15.57 -7.38
CA LEU A 277 -9.51 16.23 -6.80
C LEU A 277 -8.94 15.44 -5.62
N GLU A 278 -9.82 14.98 -4.73
CA GLU A 278 -9.43 14.16 -3.59
C GLU A 278 -8.85 12.81 -4.03
N LEU A 279 -9.45 12.16 -5.02
CA LEU A 279 -8.94 10.91 -5.61
C LEU A 279 -7.54 11.10 -6.22
N TYR A 280 -7.34 12.20 -6.97
CA TYR A 280 -6.06 12.56 -7.57
C TYR A 280 -4.99 12.81 -6.51
N GLN A 281 -5.25 13.70 -5.54
CA GLN A 281 -4.33 14.03 -4.45
C GLN A 281 -3.99 12.81 -3.58
N THR A 282 -4.98 11.96 -3.31
CA THR A 282 -4.82 10.72 -2.54
C THR A 282 -3.83 9.77 -3.22
N ASN A 283 -4.00 9.54 -4.52
CA ASN A 283 -3.12 8.63 -5.27
C ASN A 283 -1.73 9.23 -5.52
N LYS A 284 -1.62 10.55 -5.72
CA LYS A 284 -0.33 11.24 -5.82
C LYS A 284 0.48 11.11 -4.52
N LEU A 285 -0.14 11.40 -3.37
CA LEU A 285 0.53 11.22 -2.09
C LEU A 285 0.86 9.75 -1.82
N PHE A 286 -0.07 8.83 -2.13
CA PHE A 286 0.19 7.40 -1.98
C PHE A 286 1.43 6.98 -2.78
N MET A 287 1.57 7.45 -4.03
CA MET A 287 2.77 7.22 -4.84
C MET A 287 4.03 7.78 -4.16
N GLU A 288 4.01 9.03 -3.71
CA GLU A 288 5.15 9.67 -3.03
C GLU A 288 5.57 8.93 -1.76
N MET A 289 4.61 8.47 -0.96
CA MET A 289 4.86 7.68 0.25
C MET A 289 5.47 6.32 -0.09
N MET A 290 4.91 5.61 -1.07
CA MET A 290 5.41 4.30 -1.51
C MET A 290 6.83 4.39 -2.05
N SER A 291 7.20 5.50 -2.72
CA SER A 291 8.57 5.74 -3.20
C SER A 291 9.57 5.97 -2.07
N ARG A 292 9.16 6.54 -0.92
CA ARG A 292 10.05 6.79 0.23
C ARG A 292 10.26 5.55 1.11
N GLU A 293 9.28 4.65 1.15
CA GLU A 293 9.19 3.55 2.10
C GLU A 293 9.47 2.17 1.51
N GLU A 294 10.25 2.08 0.42
CA GLU A 294 10.44 0.83 -0.34
C GLU A 294 10.93 -0.36 0.52
N ASN A 295 11.73 -0.09 1.56
CA ASN A 295 12.21 -1.09 2.50
C ASN A 295 11.16 -1.50 3.56
N ILE A 296 10.29 -0.56 3.96
CA ILE A 296 9.28 -0.76 4.99
C ILE A 296 8.16 -1.68 4.49
N LEU A 297 7.75 -1.57 3.23
CA LEU A 297 6.73 -2.44 2.63
C LEU A 297 7.20 -3.89 2.46
N LYS A 298 8.49 -4.10 2.15
CA LYS A 298 9.11 -5.43 2.07
C LYS A 298 9.08 -6.14 3.42
N GLU A 299 9.19 -5.40 4.52
CA GLU A 299 9.14 -5.95 5.87
C GLU A 299 7.71 -6.02 6.43
N LYS A 300 6.97 -4.91 6.44
CA LYS A 300 5.68 -4.76 7.11
C LYS A 300 4.47 -5.27 6.30
N GLY A 301 4.58 -5.43 4.98
CA GLY A 301 3.44 -5.78 4.12
C GLY A 301 2.41 -4.65 3.96
N ILE A 302 1.58 -4.73 2.91
CA ILE A 302 0.71 -3.64 2.45
C ILE A 302 -0.30 -3.18 3.51
N LEU A 303 -0.86 -4.08 4.32
CA LEU A 303 -1.88 -3.73 5.31
C LEU A 303 -1.34 -2.81 6.40
N ASN A 304 -0.09 -2.98 6.83
CA ASN A 304 0.52 -2.05 7.78
C ASN A 304 0.75 -0.68 7.16
N PHE A 305 1.23 -0.64 5.91
CA PHE A 305 1.38 0.62 5.20
C PHE A 305 0.03 1.33 5.04
N ILE A 306 -1.04 0.61 4.66
CA ILE A 306 -2.38 1.16 4.56
C ILE A 306 -2.82 1.75 5.92
N ASN A 307 -2.59 1.04 7.01
CA ASN A 307 -2.94 1.53 8.34
C ASN A 307 -2.10 2.76 8.75
N ASP A 308 -0.81 2.79 8.45
CA ASP A 308 0.08 3.93 8.69
C ASP A 308 -0.36 5.14 7.83
N TYR A 309 -0.68 4.91 6.55
CA TYR A 309 -1.26 5.91 5.64
C TYR A 309 -2.58 6.47 6.16
N LEU A 310 -3.52 5.60 6.54
CA LEU A 310 -4.82 5.99 7.07
C LEU A 310 -4.64 6.81 8.36
N LEU A 311 -3.74 6.39 9.24
CA LEU A 311 -3.41 7.12 10.46
C LEU A 311 -2.88 8.53 10.16
N LEU A 312 -1.94 8.67 9.21
CA LEU A 312 -1.39 9.95 8.79
C LEU A 312 -2.46 10.86 8.17
N LYS A 313 -3.29 10.32 7.28
CA LYS A 313 -4.36 11.07 6.62
C LYS A 313 -5.42 11.58 7.59
N LEU A 314 -5.82 10.75 8.55
CA LEU A 314 -6.83 11.15 9.54
C LEU A 314 -6.35 12.27 10.45
N LYS A 315 -5.03 12.37 10.69
CA LYS A 315 -4.45 13.50 11.42
C LYS A 315 -4.58 14.81 10.64
N GLU A 316 -4.28 14.78 9.34
CA GLU A 316 -4.26 15.97 8.48
C GLU A 316 -5.67 16.54 8.23
N GLU A 317 -6.68 15.68 8.16
CA GLU A 317 -8.01 16.05 7.66
C GLU A 317 -9.08 16.20 8.77
N SER A 318 -8.66 16.44 10.01
CA SER A 318 -9.37 16.29 11.29
C SER A 318 -10.79 16.87 11.46
N LYS A 319 -11.41 17.46 10.45
CA LYS A 319 -12.71 18.12 10.60
C LYS A 319 -13.90 17.27 10.22
N PHE A 320 -13.89 16.50 9.14
CA PHE A 320 -15.06 15.69 8.75
C PHE A 320 -14.63 14.63 7.76
N ARG A 321 -15.04 13.36 7.92
CA ARG A 321 -15.48 12.50 6.80
C ARG A 321 -15.99 11.12 7.25
N LEU A 322 -17.19 10.78 6.78
CA LEU A 322 -17.57 9.39 6.49
C LEU A 322 -16.87 9.06 5.17
N ALA A 323 -15.77 8.31 5.22
CA ALA A 323 -15.02 7.95 4.02
C ALA A 323 -14.96 6.43 3.90
N ASN A 324 -15.43 5.92 2.76
CA ASN A 324 -15.09 4.59 2.31
C ASN A 324 -13.82 4.74 1.48
N VAL A 325 -12.71 4.20 1.97
CA VAL A 325 -11.46 4.14 1.24
C VAL A 325 -11.26 2.69 0.82
N MET A 326 -11.18 2.45 -0.47
CA MET A 326 -10.83 1.12 -0.99
C MET A 326 -9.38 1.15 -1.46
N PHE A 327 -8.56 0.25 -0.94
CA PHE A 327 -7.23 -0.01 -1.48
C PHE A 327 -7.31 -1.23 -2.38
N ILE A 328 -6.85 -1.07 -3.60
CA ILE A 328 -6.83 -2.11 -4.60
C ILE A 328 -5.38 -2.56 -4.75
N GLU A 329 -5.11 -3.85 -4.54
CA GLU A 329 -3.85 -4.50 -4.91
C GLU A 329 -4.11 -5.39 -6.14
N ILE A 330 -3.39 -5.16 -7.22
CA ILE A 330 -3.44 -5.96 -8.43
C ILE A 330 -2.12 -6.75 -8.51
N ASP A 331 -2.21 -8.07 -8.43
CA ASP A 331 -1.08 -8.97 -8.61
C ASP A 331 -1.27 -9.73 -9.93
N LEU A 332 -0.47 -9.37 -10.93
CA LEU A 332 -0.57 -9.90 -12.29
C LEU A 332 0.47 -11.01 -12.57
N THR A 333 1.13 -11.54 -11.53
CA THR A 333 2.17 -12.57 -11.68
C THR A 333 1.63 -14.00 -11.76
N SER A 334 0.42 -14.23 -11.29
CA SER A 334 -0.37 -15.43 -11.50
C SER A 334 -1.83 -15.01 -11.69
N SER A 335 -2.69 -15.88 -12.22
CA SER A 335 -4.09 -15.63 -12.62
C SER A 335 -5.04 -15.23 -11.46
N VAL A 336 -4.65 -14.25 -10.65
CA VAL A 336 -5.31 -13.85 -9.42
C VAL A 336 -6.03 -12.53 -9.66
N THR A 337 -7.30 -12.49 -9.26
CA THR A 337 -8.14 -11.30 -9.31
C THR A 337 -7.57 -10.18 -8.44
N PRO A 338 -7.86 -8.89 -8.75
CA PRO A 338 -7.52 -7.79 -7.87
C PRO A 338 -7.98 -8.07 -6.42
N LYS A 339 -7.10 -7.86 -5.44
CA LYS A 339 -7.45 -7.91 -4.03
C LYS A 339 -7.97 -6.54 -3.61
N LEU A 340 -9.19 -6.53 -3.07
CA LEU A 340 -9.86 -5.32 -2.63
C LEU A 340 -9.83 -5.28 -1.10
N TYR A 341 -9.23 -4.23 -0.55
CA TYR A 341 -9.23 -3.93 0.87
C TYR A 341 -10.10 -2.70 1.11
N GLY A 342 -11.35 -2.93 1.49
CA GLY A 342 -12.28 -1.85 1.83
C GLY A 342 -12.17 -1.45 3.29
N PHE A 343 -12.00 -0.16 3.55
CA PHE A 343 -12.04 0.42 4.89
C PHE A 343 -13.14 1.47 4.94
N SER A 344 -14.08 1.28 5.87
CA SER A 344 -15.09 2.29 6.18
C SER A 344 -14.70 3.00 7.45
N ILE A 345 -14.34 4.28 7.32
CA ILE A 345 -13.98 5.13 8.45
C ILE A 345 -15.14 6.09 8.68
N THR A 346 -15.86 5.84 9.78
CA THR A 346 -16.91 6.75 10.21
C THR A 346 -16.31 8.00 10.83
N LYS A 347 -17.07 9.10 10.84
CA LYS A 347 -16.66 10.35 11.52
C LYS A 347 -16.22 10.08 12.97
N GLN A 348 -16.97 9.26 13.70
CA GLN A 348 -16.66 8.87 15.07
C GLN A 348 -15.31 8.13 15.20
N LYS A 349 -14.99 7.23 14.25
CA LYS A 349 -13.70 6.51 14.21
C LYS A 349 -12.54 7.43 13.84
N ALA A 350 -12.75 8.36 12.91
CA ALA A 350 -11.78 9.38 12.54
C ALA A 350 -11.43 10.28 13.73
N GLU A 351 -12.45 10.78 14.44
CA GLU A 351 -12.30 11.59 15.66
C GLU A 351 -11.59 10.81 16.76
N PHE A 352 -11.93 9.53 16.93
CA PHE A 352 -11.25 8.64 17.88
C PHE A 352 -9.75 8.51 17.57
N ILE A 353 -9.40 8.28 16.30
CA ILE A 353 -8.01 8.15 15.87
C ILE A 353 -7.25 9.46 16.09
N ASN A 354 -7.84 10.59 15.70
CA ASN A 354 -7.22 11.90 15.86
C ASN A 354 -7.01 12.27 17.33
N SER A 355 -8.01 12.06 18.18
CA SER A 355 -7.94 12.37 19.62
C SER A 355 -6.96 11.47 20.38
N ASN A 356 -6.56 10.33 19.80
CA ASN A 356 -5.61 9.40 20.41
C ASN A 356 -4.36 9.19 19.54
N PHE A 357 -4.06 10.13 18.63
CA PHE A 357 -3.02 9.98 17.61
C PHE A 357 -1.65 9.64 18.23
N ASP A 358 -1.28 10.28 19.33
CA ASP A 358 0.01 10.03 19.99
C ASP A 358 0.11 8.61 20.56
N ILE A 359 -1.00 8.05 21.03
CA ILE A 359 -1.06 6.66 21.50
C ILE A 359 -0.93 5.70 20.31
N PHE A 360 -1.68 5.95 19.22
CA PHE A 360 -1.55 5.18 17.98
C PHE A 360 -0.10 5.20 17.47
N LYS A 361 0.54 6.36 17.41
CA LYS A 361 1.95 6.51 17.00
C LYS A 361 2.88 5.63 17.83
N LYS A 362 2.69 5.54 19.16
CA LYS A 362 3.54 4.73 20.05
C LYS A 362 3.43 3.21 19.84
N ILE A 363 2.30 2.73 19.33
CA ILE A 363 2.06 1.29 19.05
C ILE A 363 2.36 0.87 17.61
N THR A 364 2.54 1.83 16.70
CA THR A 364 3.01 1.56 15.32
C THR A 364 4.37 0.85 15.32
N GLY A 365 4.63 0.05 14.29
CA GLY A 365 5.88 -0.70 14.14
C GLY A 365 6.08 -1.83 15.16
N THR A 366 5.04 -2.22 15.90
CA THR A 366 5.07 -3.43 16.72
C THR A 366 5.07 -4.69 15.85
N PHE A 367 5.86 -5.69 16.23
CA PHE A 367 5.95 -6.96 15.50
C PHE A 367 6.06 -8.15 16.46
N ILE A 368 5.63 -9.32 16.00
CA ILE A 368 5.81 -10.62 16.64
C ILE A 368 6.27 -11.59 15.55
N LYS A 369 7.51 -12.06 15.63
CA LYS A 369 8.08 -13.06 14.72
C LYS A 369 8.03 -14.43 15.37
N PHE A 370 7.52 -15.42 14.65
CA PHE A 370 7.54 -16.82 15.05
C PHE A 370 7.87 -17.68 13.83
N LYS A 371 9.04 -18.32 13.83
CA LYS A 371 9.60 -19.02 12.66
C LYS A 371 9.61 -18.06 11.44
N ASP A 372 8.98 -18.46 10.34
CA ASP A 372 8.87 -17.68 9.09
C ASP A 372 7.65 -16.75 9.05
N ASN A 373 6.82 -16.75 10.11
CA ASN A 373 5.61 -15.92 10.17
C ASN A 373 5.84 -14.64 10.98
N ASN A 374 5.39 -13.51 10.44
CA ASN A 374 5.38 -12.23 11.10
C ASN A 374 3.94 -11.78 11.33
N ILE A 375 3.60 -11.47 12.58
CA ILE A 375 2.35 -10.81 12.96
C ILE A 375 2.67 -9.37 13.33
N TYR A 376 1.83 -8.45 12.87
CA TYR A 376 1.94 -7.03 13.17
C TYR A 376 0.74 -6.59 14.00
N PRO A 377 0.87 -6.50 15.33
CA PRO A 377 -0.23 -6.16 16.23
C PRO A 377 -0.99 -4.89 15.84
N PHE A 378 -0.30 -3.86 15.36
CA PHE A 378 -0.94 -2.62 14.95
C PHE A 378 -1.95 -2.82 13.81
N SER A 379 -1.57 -3.57 12.77
CA SER A 379 -2.47 -3.87 11.66
C SER A 379 -3.68 -4.69 12.11
N GLU A 380 -3.46 -5.70 12.93
CA GLU A 380 -4.55 -6.54 13.45
C GLU A 380 -5.50 -5.72 14.34
N PHE A 381 -4.96 -4.82 15.16
CA PHE A 381 -5.73 -3.87 15.96
C PHE A 381 -6.60 -2.99 15.07
N MET A 382 -6.01 -2.35 14.04
CA MET A 382 -6.71 -1.46 13.13
C MET A 382 -7.80 -2.18 12.34
N GLN A 383 -7.52 -3.39 11.85
CA GLN A 383 -8.53 -4.20 11.16
C GLN A 383 -9.72 -4.51 12.08
N ARG A 384 -9.46 -4.91 13.33
CA ARG A 384 -10.51 -5.18 14.32
C ARG A 384 -11.28 -3.92 14.72
N PHE A 385 -10.59 -2.79 14.85
CA PHE A 385 -11.18 -1.48 15.13
C PHE A 385 -12.10 -1.03 13.99
N LEU A 386 -11.62 -1.12 12.75
CA LEU A 386 -12.39 -0.73 11.55
C LEU A 386 -13.58 -1.66 11.31
N ASN A 387 -13.46 -2.95 11.63
CA ASN A 387 -14.54 -3.94 11.46
C ASN A 387 -15.47 -4.09 12.69
N ASN A 388 -15.31 -3.23 13.70
CA ASN A 388 -16.05 -3.27 14.97
C ASN A 388 -15.89 -4.54 15.83
N THR A 389 -14.86 -5.35 15.56
CA THR A 389 -14.56 -6.63 16.24
C THR A 389 -13.48 -6.52 17.32
N LEU A 390 -12.93 -5.33 17.56
CA LEU A 390 -11.94 -5.10 18.63
C LEU A 390 -12.55 -5.43 20.01
N SER A 391 -11.77 -6.16 20.83
CA SER A 391 -12.14 -6.57 22.19
C SER A 391 -10.88 -6.86 23.02
N PHE A 392 -11.05 -6.98 24.33
CA PHE A 392 -9.96 -7.36 25.25
C PHE A 392 -9.33 -8.74 24.97
N GLN A 393 -9.99 -9.62 24.19
CA GLN A 393 -9.36 -10.89 23.78
C GLN A 393 -8.10 -10.66 22.93
N PHE A 394 -8.09 -9.56 22.14
CA PHE A 394 -6.90 -9.18 21.39
C PHE A 394 -5.75 -8.79 22.33
N LEU A 395 -6.06 -8.07 23.41
CA LEU A 395 -5.06 -7.72 24.42
C LEU A 395 -4.54 -8.97 25.16
N SER A 396 -5.42 -9.90 25.56
CA SER A 396 -4.99 -11.18 26.16
C SER A 396 -4.05 -11.96 25.24
N PHE A 397 -4.31 -11.93 23.93
CA PHE A 397 -3.44 -12.54 22.93
C PHE A 397 -2.06 -11.87 22.93
N LEU A 398 -1.99 -10.53 22.85
CA LEU A 398 -0.71 -9.80 22.84
C LEU A 398 0.10 -10.04 24.11
N GLU A 399 -0.52 -10.01 25.28
CA GLU A 399 0.12 -10.30 26.56
C GLU A 399 0.62 -11.74 26.64
N GLY A 400 -0.16 -12.70 26.12
CA GLY A 400 0.26 -14.10 26.01
C GLY A 400 1.48 -14.29 25.11
N GLN A 401 1.54 -13.56 23.99
CA GLN A 401 2.72 -13.56 23.10
C GLN A 401 3.94 -12.91 23.77
N TYR A 402 3.76 -11.80 24.49
CA TYR A 402 4.82 -11.16 25.27
C TYR A 402 5.36 -12.08 26.37
N LEU A 403 4.49 -12.70 27.18
CA LEU A 403 4.92 -13.63 28.22
C LEU A 403 5.63 -14.86 27.65
N SER A 404 5.21 -15.32 26.47
CA SER A 404 5.85 -16.43 25.79
C SER A 404 7.21 -16.05 25.22
N SER A 405 7.45 -14.79 24.84
CA SER A 405 8.78 -14.31 24.40
C SER A 405 9.78 -14.21 25.55
N LYS A 406 9.31 -14.06 26.80
CA LYS A 406 10.16 -14.03 28.00
C LYS A 406 10.58 -15.40 28.52
N LYS A 407 10.05 -16.50 27.97
CA LYS A 407 10.46 -17.85 28.38
C LYS A 407 11.90 -18.17 27.94
N PRO A 408 12.65 -18.98 28.72
CA PRO A 408 13.93 -19.52 28.25
C PRO A 408 13.76 -20.24 26.91
N ASN A 409 14.68 -20.04 25.97
CA ASN A 409 14.66 -20.64 24.63
C ASN A 409 13.40 -20.32 23.80
N SER A 410 12.76 -19.18 24.01
CA SER A 410 11.61 -18.78 23.22
C SER A 410 11.95 -18.61 21.75
N LYS A 411 11.07 -19.14 20.88
CA LYS A 411 11.13 -18.94 19.43
C LYS A 411 10.40 -17.68 18.97
N ILE A 412 9.86 -16.90 19.91
CA ILE A 412 9.10 -15.68 19.64
C ILE A 412 10.04 -14.49 19.83
N ASN A 413 10.26 -13.72 18.77
CA ASN A 413 10.95 -12.44 18.83
C ASN A 413 9.94 -11.30 18.66
N THR A 414 9.92 -10.34 19.57
CA THR A 414 8.95 -9.23 19.54
C THR A 414 9.52 -7.98 20.20
N ASN A 415 9.13 -6.81 19.69
CA ASN A 415 9.37 -5.51 20.33
C ASN A 415 8.14 -5.02 21.12
N LEU A 416 7.20 -5.90 21.46
CA LEU A 416 6.16 -5.60 22.45
C LEU A 416 6.83 -5.33 23.81
N SER A 417 6.38 -4.27 24.46
CA SER A 417 6.75 -3.92 25.83
C SER A 417 5.48 -3.77 26.67
N PRO A 418 5.58 -3.87 28.00
CA PRO A 418 4.44 -3.64 28.88
C PRO A 418 3.84 -2.23 28.73
N TYR A 419 4.67 -1.23 28.44
CA TYR A 419 4.22 0.12 28.05
C TYR A 419 3.36 0.11 26.78
N ARG A 420 3.79 -0.60 25.72
CA ARG A 420 3.01 -0.74 24.48
C ARG A 420 1.72 -1.53 24.68
N LEU A 421 1.74 -2.57 25.52
CA LEU A 421 0.55 -3.33 25.91
C LEU A 421 -0.44 -2.43 26.67
N GLN A 422 0.05 -1.55 27.54
CA GLN A 422 -0.77 -0.53 28.21
C GLN A 422 -1.40 0.45 27.19
N MET A 423 -0.67 0.87 26.14
CA MET A 423 -1.25 1.70 25.08
C MET A 423 -2.39 0.97 24.34
N TYR A 424 -2.20 -0.32 24.01
CA TYR A 424 -3.26 -1.15 23.42
C TYR A 424 -4.47 -1.28 24.35
N ASN A 425 -4.24 -1.41 25.66
CA ASN A 425 -5.29 -1.47 26.67
C ASN A 425 -6.12 -0.18 26.70
N ILE A 426 -5.46 0.99 26.80
CA ILE A 426 -6.14 2.29 26.81
C ILE A 426 -7.00 2.48 25.57
N LEU A 427 -6.45 2.21 24.37
CA LEU A 427 -7.22 2.33 23.13
C LEU A 427 -8.40 1.34 23.07
N THR A 428 -8.19 0.10 23.53
CA THR A 428 -9.26 -0.92 23.55
C THR A 428 -10.39 -0.51 24.49
N TYR A 429 -10.05 -0.03 25.69
CA TYR A 429 -11.02 0.47 26.67
C TYR A 429 -11.81 1.65 26.10
N LYS A 430 -11.11 2.70 25.63
CA LYS A 430 -11.75 3.88 25.06
C LYS A 430 -12.69 3.50 23.92
N TYR A 431 -12.24 2.65 23.00
CA TYR A 431 -13.06 2.18 21.88
C TYR A 431 -14.32 1.44 22.35
N LEU A 432 -14.19 0.48 23.27
CA LEU A 432 -15.33 -0.31 23.74
C LEU A 432 -16.37 0.55 24.46
N LYS A 433 -15.93 1.50 25.30
CA LYS A 433 -16.82 2.39 26.03
C LYS A 433 -17.43 3.47 25.15
N SER A 434 -16.63 4.27 24.45
CA SER A 434 -17.11 5.45 23.74
C SER A 434 -17.72 5.15 22.37
N ILE A 435 -17.16 4.19 21.63
CA ILE A 435 -17.61 3.87 20.26
C ILE A 435 -18.66 2.76 20.26
N LYS A 436 -18.38 1.65 20.96
CA LYS A 436 -19.22 0.44 20.86
C LYS A 436 -20.43 0.44 21.79
N ARG A 437 -20.32 1.05 22.98
CA ARG A 437 -21.37 1.01 24.01
C ARG A 437 -22.00 2.37 24.35
N GLY A 438 -21.36 3.48 23.99
CA GLY A 438 -21.84 4.83 24.30
C GLY A 438 -21.83 5.16 25.80
N GLY A 439 -20.89 4.61 26.56
CA GLY A 439 -20.75 4.83 28.00
C GLY A 439 -19.71 5.90 28.35
N GLU A 440 -19.81 6.42 29.57
CA GLU A 440 -18.82 7.35 30.12
C GLU A 440 -17.46 6.67 30.33
N LEU A 441 -16.40 7.42 30.04
CA LEU A 441 -15.02 7.00 30.23
C LEU A 441 -14.58 7.33 31.65
N MET A 442 -13.90 6.39 32.27
CA MET A 442 -13.05 6.69 33.42
C MET A 442 -11.88 7.60 32.99
N ASP A 443 -11.42 8.43 33.90
CA ASP A 443 -10.19 9.21 33.68
C ASP A 443 -9.00 8.25 33.46
N GLU A 444 -8.24 8.50 32.38
CA GLU A 444 -7.08 7.71 31.97
C GLU A 444 -6.03 7.60 33.08
N LYS A 445 -5.93 8.60 33.97
CA LYS A 445 -5.03 8.59 35.13
C LYS A 445 -5.23 7.36 36.02
N TRP A 446 -6.44 6.84 36.13
CA TRP A 446 -6.73 5.64 36.93
C TRP A 446 -6.14 4.37 36.30
N LEU A 447 -6.12 4.28 34.96
CA LEU A 447 -5.47 3.17 34.25
C LEU A 447 -3.95 3.20 34.48
N TRP A 448 -3.34 4.38 34.44
CA TRP A 448 -1.92 4.55 34.78
C TRP A 448 -1.63 4.27 36.25
N LYS A 449 -2.50 4.71 37.16
CA LYS A 449 -2.38 4.41 38.59
C LYS A 449 -2.39 2.89 38.84
N MET A 450 -3.26 2.14 38.16
CA MET A 450 -3.25 0.68 38.23
C MET A 450 -1.95 0.07 37.68
N TYR A 451 -1.42 0.62 36.58
CA TYR A 451 -0.14 0.22 36.03
C TYR A 451 0.99 0.43 37.05
N PHE A 452 1.05 1.58 37.73
CA PHE A 452 2.05 1.81 38.77
C PHE A 452 1.89 0.91 40.00
N PHE A 453 0.66 0.58 40.42
CA PHE A 453 0.44 -0.41 41.48
C PHE A 453 0.97 -1.81 41.10
N GLY A 454 0.86 -2.18 39.82
CA GLY A 454 1.49 -3.40 39.30
C GLY A 454 3.01 -3.36 39.43
N GLN A 455 3.63 -2.23 39.07
CA GLN A 455 5.08 -2.06 39.22
C GLN A 455 5.54 -2.09 40.69
N GLU A 456 4.76 -1.48 41.58
CA GLU A 456 5.05 -1.51 43.02
C GLU A 456 5.07 -2.94 43.55
N LEU A 457 4.07 -3.75 43.20
CA LEU A 457 4.05 -5.17 43.56
C LEU A 457 5.25 -5.91 42.95
N LYS A 458 5.64 -5.58 41.71
CA LYS A 458 6.85 -6.13 41.09
C LYS A 458 8.09 -5.81 41.92
N LYS A 459 8.30 -4.55 42.31
CA LYS A 459 9.43 -4.12 43.16
C LYS A 459 9.46 -4.92 44.47
N LYS A 460 8.29 -5.17 45.08
CA LYS A 460 8.19 -6.00 46.27
C LYS A 460 8.63 -7.44 46.01
N PHE A 461 8.22 -8.06 44.90
CA PHE A 461 8.68 -9.40 44.52
C PHE A 461 10.20 -9.45 44.31
N LEU A 462 10.79 -8.45 43.64
CA LEU A 462 12.23 -8.38 43.42
C LEU A 462 13.00 -8.25 44.74
N SER A 463 12.57 -7.34 45.62
CA SER A 463 13.18 -7.15 46.95
C SER A 463 13.15 -8.43 47.81
N SER A 464 12.16 -9.29 47.56
CA SER A 464 11.94 -10.54 48.29
C SER A 464 12.48 -11.77 47.55
N LYS A 465 13.31 -11.60 46.50
CA LYS A 465 13.89 -12.68 45.66
C LYS A 465 12.84 -13.65 45.09
N ALA A 466 11.66 -13.14 44.77
CA ALA A 466 10.49 -13.92 44.31
C ALA A 466 10.13 -13.60 42.84
N GLU A 467 11.13 -13.34 42.00
CA GLU A 467 10.99 -12.99 40.58
C GLU A 467 10.12 -13.97 39.79
N ASN A 468 10.28 -15.27 40.05
CA ASN A 468 9.50 -16.34 39.43
C ASN A 468 7.99 -16.24 39.68
N LYS A 469 7.56 -15.56 40.75
CA LYS A 469 6.14 -15.35 41.07
C LYS A 469 5.46 -14.31 40.17
N ILE A 470 6.23 -13.39 39.59
CA ILE A 470 5.70 -12.33 38.71
C ILE A 470 4.99 -12.97 37.52
N THR A 471 5.70 -13.82 36.77
CA THR A 471 5.19 -14.48 35.57
C THR A 471 4.02 -15.41 35.90
N SER A 472 4.09 -16.18 36.98
CA SER A 472 3.01 -17.11 37.34
C SER A 472 1.75 -16.40 37.83
N LEU A 473 1.88 -15.27 38.52
CA LEU A 473 0.75 -14.42 38.88
C LEU A 473 0.12 -13.80 37.64
N ALA A 474 0.94 -13.20 36.76
CA ALA A 474 0.47 -12.58 35.52
C ALA A 474 -0.36 -13.56 34.67
N TYR A 475 0.11 -14.79 34.44
CA TYR A 475 -0.66 -15.80 33.70
C TYR A 475 -2.04 -16.08 34.31
N ARG A 476 -2.13 -16.20 35.63
CA ARG A 476 -3.40 -16.48 36.32
C ARG A 476 -4.35 -15.29 36.25
N LEU A 477 -3.84 -14.07 36.45
CA LEU A 477 -4.62 -12.83 36.33
C LEU A 477 -5.15 -12.65 34.90
N ILE A 478 -4.31 -12.82 33.87
CA ILE A 478 -4.71 -12.77 32.46
C ILE A 478 -5.79 -13.82 32.16
N SER A 479 -5.64 -15.04 32.69
CA SER A 479 -6.65 -16.09 32.48
C SER A 479 -8.02 -15.69 33.03
N SER A 480 -8.04 -15.04 34.20
CA SER A 480 -9.26 -14.56 34.86
C SER A 480 -9.88 -13.39 34.09
N LEU A 481 -9.05 -12.43 33.65
CA LEU A 481 -9.47 -11.30 32.82
C LEU A 481 -10.06 -11.74 31.49
N ARG A 482 -9.47 -12.76 30.86
CA ARG A 482 -9.92 -13.30 29.56
C ARG A 482 -11.34 -13.87 29.63
N ILE A 483 -11.69 -14.55 30.73
CA ILE A 483 -13.02 -15.13 30.93
C ILE A 483 -13.98 -14.19 31.67
N GLY A 484 -13.49 -13.07 32.20
CA GLY A 484 -14.31 -12.10 32.94
C GLY A 484 -14.58 -12.50 34.40
N ASP A 485 -13.73 -13.34 35.00
CA ASP A 485 -13.92 -13.83 36.37
C ASP A 485 -13.32 -12.86 37.40
N VAL A 486 -14.15 -11.91 37.83
CA VAL A 486 -13.80 -10.89 38.84
C VAL A 486 -13.44 -11.54 40.18
N ASN A 487 -14.16 -12.58 40.59
CA ASN A 487 -13.96 -13.23 41.88
C ASN A 487 -12.59 -13.90 41.97
N THR A 488 -12.22 -14.68 40.96
CA THR A 488 -10.91 -15.32 40.91
C THR A 488 -9.79 -14.28 40.83
N PHE A 489 -9.98 -13.23 40.03
CA PHE A 489 -9.01 -12.13 39.93
C PHE A 489 -8.79 -11.45 41.28
N MET A 490 -9.87 -11.02 41.95
CA MET A 490 -9.78 -10.32 43.24
C MET A 490 -9.21 -11.21 44.34
N ASN A 491 -9.57 -12.49 44.38
CA ASN A 491 -8.99 -13.45 45.31
C ASN A 491 -7.48 -13.60 45.13
N LEU A 492 -6.97 -13.58 43.90
CA LEU A 492 -5.53 -13.62 43.63
C LEU A 492 -4.84 -12.34 44.09
N ILE A 493 -5.43 -11.17 43.84
CA ILE A 493 -4.89 -9.87 44.29
C ILE A 493 -4.84 -9.82 45.82
N ILE A 494 -5.97 -10.04 46.50
CA ILE A 494 -6.08 -9.96 47.96
C ILE A 494 -5.07 -10.91 48.63
N ARG A 495 -5.01 -12.17 48.21
CA ARG A 495 -4.04 -13.14 48.75
C ARG A 495 -2.59 -12.73 48.54
N THR A 496 -2.29 -12.18 47.35
CA THR A 496 -0.93 -11.73 47.05
C THR A 496 -0.55 -10.53 47.92
N TYR A 497 -1.38 -9.51 47.98
CA TYR A 497 -1.13 -8.31 48.79
C TYR A 497 -1.00 -8.64 50.27
N MET A 498 -1.88 -9.48 50.82
CA MET A 498 -1.77 -9.97 52.20
C MET A 498 -0.44 -10.70 52.45
N SER A 499 0.00 -11.55 51.52
CA SER A 499 1.26 -12.30 51.70
C SER A 499 2.53 -11.43 51.72
N TYR A 500 2.43 -10.19 51.26
CA TYR A 500 3.52 -9.22 51.26
C TYR A 500 3.27 -8.01 52.17
N ASN A 501 2.23 -8.08 53.03
CA ASN A 501 1.78 -7.00 53.93
C ASN A 501 1.58 -5.66 53.19
N MET A 502 0.95 -5.72 52.02
CA MET A 502 0.62 -4.53 51.22
C MET A 502 -0.88 -4.22 51.34
N GLU A 503 -1.22 -2.94 51.28
CA GLU A 503 -2.62 -2.49 51.23
C GLU A 503 -3.18 -2.70 49.82
N VAL A 504 -4.38 -3.31 49.72
CA VAL A 504 -5.05 -3.52 48.43
C VAL A 504 -5.55 -2.18 47.92
N PRO A 505 -5.15 -1.75 46.71
CA PRO A 505 -5.60 -0.49 46.15
C PRO A 505 -7.13 -0.37 46.07
N ALA A 506 -7.70 0.69 46.65
CA ALA A 506 -9.13 0.95 46.65
C ALA A 506 -9.74 1.02 45.23
N LEU A 507 -8.92 1.34 44.23
CA LEU A 507 -9.31 1.37 42.82
C LEU A 507 -9.84 0.03 42.31
N PHE A 508 -9.41 -1.10 42.89
CA PHE A 508 -9.96 -2.41 42.54
C PHE A 508 -11.46 -2.57 42.88
N VAL A 509 -12.04 -1.73 43.75
CA VAL A 509 -13.48 -1.76 44.03
C VAL A 509 -14.30 -1.42 42.78
N SER A 510 -13.79 -0.52 41.94
CA SER A 510 -14.45 -0.15 40.68
C SER A 510 -14.50 -1.29 39.63
N CYS A 511 -13.70 -2.34 39.83
CA CYS A 511 -13.70 -3.55 39.00
C CYS A 511 -14.91 -4.46 39.25
N ILE A 512 -15.67 -4.26 40.32
CA ILE A 512 -16.72 -5.21 40.72
C ILE A 512 -17.99 -5.01 39.88
N ASN A 513 -18.30 -3.76 39.52
CA ASN A 513 -19.62 -3.39 38.99
C ASN A 513 -19.65 -3.17 37.47
N ASP A 514 -18.49 -3.03 36.81
CA ASP A 514 -18.41 -2.77 35.37
C ASP A 514 -17.35 -3.65 34.71
N ARG A 515 -17.79 -4.46 33.73
CA ARG A 515 -16.93 -5.43 33.06
C ARG A 515 -15.80 -4.78 32.24
N ASP A 516 -16.03 -3.63 31.62
CA ASP A 516 -14.97 -2.98 30.84
C ASP A 516 -13.97 -2.29 31.75
N ASN A 517 -14.43 -1.69 32.85
CA ASN A 517 -13.55 -1.12 33.88
C ASN A 517 -12.72 -2.23 34.53
N PHE A 518 -13.34 -3.37 34.86
CA PHE A 518 -12.63 -4.56 35.35
C PHE A 518 -11.50 -4.96 34.42
N CYS A 519 -11.83 -5.16 33.13
CA CYS A 519 -10.82 -5.55 32.15
C CYS A 519 -9.75 -4.47 32.03
N ALA A 520 -10.11 -3.21 31.83
CA ALA A 520 -9.15 -2.12 31.63
C ALA A 520 -8.20 -1.95 32.82
N LEU A 521 -8.72 -1.88 34.04
CA LEU A 521 -7.93 -1.74 35.25
C LEU A 521 -7.08 -2.99 35.53
N GLY A 522 -7.68 -4.17 35.35
CA GLY A 522 -6.99 -5.44 35.55
C GLY A 522 -5.83 -5.65 34.57
N TYR A 523 -6.03 -5.35 33.29
CA TYR A 523 -4.95 -5.38 32.29
C TYR A 523 -3.92 -4.30 32.55
N SER A 524 -4.30 -3.10 33.00
CA SER A 524 -3.34 -2.08 33.40
C SER A 524 -2.44 -2.55 34.53
N PHE A 525 -3.02 -3.17 35.55
CA PHE A 525 -2.27 -3.77 36.65
C PHE A 525 -1.30 -4.86 36.17
N VAL A 526 -1.75 -5.77 35.32
CA VAL A 526 -0.91 -6.84 34.76
C VAL A 526 0.23 -6.25 33.93
N ASN A 527 -0.04 -5.28 33.07
CA ASN A 527 0.99 -4.61 32.29
C ASN A 527 2.01 -3.91 33.20
N GLY A 528 1.56 -3.28 34.28
CA GLY A 528 2.42 -2.73 35.32
C GLY A 528 3.33 -3.78 35.98
N LEU A 529 2.72 -4.90 36.39
CA LEU A 529 3.42 -6.03 37.01
C LEU A 529 4.49 -6.64 36.08
N LEU A 530 4.28 -6.57 34.77
CA LEU A 530 5.26 -7.01 33.77
C LEU A 530 6.29 -5.92 33.44
N GLY A 531 5.92 -4.65 33.54
CA GLY A 531 6.71 -3.45 33.24
C GLY A 531 7.90 -3.19 34.16
N SER A 532 8.82 -2.36 33.69
CA SER A 532 9.95 -1.83 34.47
C SER A 532 10.05 -0.32 34.28
N GLU A 533 10.65 0.40 35.23
CA GLU A 533 10.83 1.86 35.14
C GLU A 533 11.61 2.28 33.88
N LYS A 534 12.48 1.41 33.36
CA LYS A 534 13.23 1.65 32.11
C LYS A 534 12.37 1.57 30.83
N ASP A 535 11.15 1.04 30.91
CA ASP A 535 10.21 1.01 29.79
C ASP A 535 9.55 2.40 29.54
N GLU A 536 9.78 3.37 30.43
CA GLU A 536 9.22 4.72 30.42
C GLU A 536 10.24 5.72 29.87
N GLY A 537 10.39 5.77 28.55
CA GLY A 537 11.01 6.93 27.91
C GLY A 537 10.02 8.10 27.86
N VAL A 538 9.77 8.80 28.98
CA VAL A 538 9.13 10.13 29.03
C VAL A 538 9.67 10.91 30.23
N GLU A 539 10.02 12.16 29.96
CA GLU A 539 10.48 13.22 30.87
C GLU A 539 9.65 13.32 32.16
N ASP A 540 10.36 13.53 33.27
CA ASP A 540 9.81 13.98 34.54
C ASP A 540 8.91 15.21 34.32
N SER A 541 7.62 15.06 34.59
CA SER A 541 6.75 16.20 34.85
C SER A 541 6.11 16.03 36.23
N GLU A 542 6.72 16.75 37.16
CA GLU A 542 6.12 17.37 38.34
C GLU A 542 5.75 16.47 39.51
N GLU A 543 6.62 16.57 40.53
CA GLU A 543 6.32 16.43 41.94
C GLU A 543 4.93 17.00 42.27
N VAL A 544 3.98 16.13 42.57
CA VAL A 544 2.86 16.51 43.43
C VAL A 544 3.38 16.45 44.85
N VAL A 545 3.96 17.57 45.29
CA VAL A 545 4.16 17.89 46.70
C VAL A 545 2.80 17.76 47.37
N GLY A 546 2.72 16.87 48.35
CA GLY A 546 1.55 16.72 49.19
C GLY A 546 1.25 18.04 49.90
N ASN A 547 -0.03 18.42 49.90
CA ASN A 547 -0.60 19.28 50.92
C ASN A 547 -1.97 18.70 51.27
N GLU A 548 -2.01 18.16 52.49
CA GLU A 548 -3.13 17.88 53.41
C GLU A 548 -4.26 16.92 52.98
#